data_AF-J9E6Y3-F1
#
_entry.id   AF-J9E6Y3-F1
#
_cell.length_a   1.000
_cell.length_b   1.000
_cell.length_c   1.000
_cell.angle_alpha   90.00
_cell.angle_beta   90.00
_cell.angle_gamma   90.00
#
_symmetry.space_group_name_H-M   'P 1'
#
loop_
_entity.id
_entity.type
_entity.pdbx_description
1 polymer ?
#
loop_
_entity_poly.entity_id
_entity_poly.type
_entity_poly.pdbx_seq_one_letter_code
_entity_poly.pdbx_strand_id
1 'polypeptide(L)'
;MIIPDNSLFKVGLPAKSGVSGDMIIVVPNVMGICLFSPPLDQLGNTVRGVKFAEQFVEKFNFHNYDSLVYSETHKIDPRKKIGEVKHESVSNMMYAATTGDISSIQR
;
A
#
# COMPACT_ATOMS: atom_id res chain seq x y z
N MET A 1 22.65 -5.76 -6.18
CA MET A 1 21.46 -5.74 -7.05
C MET A 1 20.44 -4.73 -6.55
N ILE A 2 20.21 -3.66 -7.30
CA ILE A 2 19.05 -2.77 -7.16
C ILE A 2 17.96 -3.42 -8.01
N ILE A 3 16.74 -3.56 -7.47
CA ILE A 3 15.61 -4.12 -8.21
C ILE A 3 15.45 -3.32 -9.51
N PRO A 4 15.29 -3.95 -10.69
CA PRO A 4 15.19 -3.21 -11.95
C PRO A 4 14.08 -2.14 -11.89
N ASP A 5 14.36 -0.98 -12.48
CA ASP A 5 13.54 0.25 -12.34
C ASP A 5 12.05 0.04 -12.68
N ASN A 6 11.73 -0.92 -13.56
CA ASN A 6 10.35 -1.28 -13.91
C ASN A 6 9.52 -1.79 -12.72
N SER A 7 10.10 -2.53 -11.78
CA SER A 7 9.38 -3.02 -10.60
C SER A 7 9.27 -1.94 -9.54
N LEU A 8 10.28 -1.08 -9.42
CA LEU A 8 10.26 0.06 -8.50
C LEU A 8 9.16 1.06 -8.87
N PHE A 9 8.92 1.27 -10.18
CA PHE A 9 7.86 2.15 -10.67
C PHE A 9 6.45 1.63 -10.35
N LYS A 10 6.29 0.31 -10.30
CA LYS A 10 4.99 -0.36 -10.04
C LYS A 10 4.68 -0.49 -8.55
N VAL A 11 5.71 -0.61 -7.72
CA VAL A 11 5.60 -0.79 -6.26
C VAL A 11 5.69 0.57 -5.53
N GLY A 12 6.48 1.52 -6.03
CA GLY A 12 6.59 2.86 -5.45
C GLY A 12 7.22 2.92 -4.05
N LEU A 13 7.83 1.82 -3.59
CA LEU A 13 8.44 1.69 -2.26
C LEU A 13 9.97 1.48 -2.38
N PRO A 14 10.78 2.10 -1.49
CA PRO A 14 12.20 1.81 -1.39
C PRO A 14 12.44 0.33 -1.03
N ALA A 15 13.17 -0.38 -1.88
CA ALA A 15 13.46 -1.79 -1.67
C ALA A 15 14.85 -2.20 -2.19
N LYS A 16 15.44 -3.22 -1.56
CA LYS A 16 16.77 -3.74 -1.88
C LYS A 16 16.79 -5.27 -1.79
N SER A 17 17.30 -5.94 -2.82
CA SER A 17 17.51 -7.41 -2.81
C SER A 17 19.00 -7.73 -2.68
N GLY A 18 19.31 -8.79 -1.92
CA GLY A 18 20.63 -9.41 -1.82
C GLY A 18 20.67 -10.76 -2.55
N VAL A 19 21.88 -11.15 -2.97
CA VAL A 19 22.14 -12.43 -3.66
C VAL A 19 22.07 -13.63 -2.72
N SER A 20 21.99 -13.40 -1.41
CA SER A 20 21.68 -14.44 -0.42
C SER A 20 20.21 -14.86 -0.42
N GLY A 21 19.35 -14.21 -1.22
CA GLY A 21 17.90 -14.43 -1.22
C GLY A 21 17.16 -13.56 -0.21
N ASP A 22 17.84 -12.62 0.43
CA ASP A 22 17.28 -11.61 1.30
C ASP A 22 16.72 -10.42 0.50
N MET A 23 15.65 -9.81 1.01
CA MET A 23 15.08 -8.58 0.48
C MET A 23 14.55 -7.72 1.61
N ILE A 24 14.87 -6.43 1.54
CA ILE A 24 14.39 -5.42 2.49
C ILE A 24 13.50 -4.45 1.74
N ILE A 25 12.34 -4.16 2.30
CA ILE A 25 11.36 -3.18 1.81
C ILE A 25 11.11 -2.19 2.94
N VAL A 26 11.12 -0.90 2.62
CA VAL A 26 10.82 0.17 3.59
C VAL A 26 9.50 0.82 3.19
N VAL A 27 8.56 0.89 4.13
CA VAL A 27 7.35 1.70 4.02
C VAL A 27 7.55 2.93 4.91
N PRO A 28 7.88 4.09 4.33
CA PRO A 28 8.17 5.30 5.10
C PRO A 28 7.04 5.62 6.09
N ASN A 29 7.41 5.95 7.33
CA ASN A 29 6.48 6.30 8.41
C ASN A 29 5.49 5.19 8.85
N VAL A 30 5.65 3.96 8.36
CA VAL A 30 4.77 2.83 8.71
C VAL A 30 5.57 1.66 9.26
N MET A 31 6.46 1.05 8.45
CA MET A 31 7.22 -0.14 8.86
C MET A 31 8.38 -0.45 7.93
N GLY A 32 9.31 -1.29 8.40
CA GLY A 32 10.30 -1.98 7.57
C GLY A 32 10.01 -3.48 7.51
N ILE A 33 10.17 -4.08 6.35
CA ILE A 33 9.94 -5.51 6.10
C ILE A 33 11.24 -6.14 5.62
N CYS A 34 11.61 -7.29 6.20
CA CYS A 34 12.71 -8.13 5.72
C CYS A 34 12.14 -9.50 5.33
N LEU A 35 12.51 -9.96 4.14
CA LEU A 35 12.10 -11.23 3.55
C LEU A 35 13.35 -12.05 3.28
N PHE A 36 13.25 -13.36 3.49
CA PHE A 36 14.31 -14.30 3.14
C PHE A 36 13.72 -15.45 2.34
N SER A 37 14.22 -15.63 1.12
CA SER A 37 13.83 -16.68 0.20
C SER A 37 15.00 -16.99 -0.74
N PRO A 38 15.73 -18.10 -0.51
CA PRO A 38 16.92 -18.49 -1.28
C PRO A 38 16.76 -18.59 -2.81
N PRO A 39 15.59 -18.99 -3.37
CA PRO A 39 15.43 -19.04 -4.83
C PRO A 39 15.50 -17.65 -5.48
N LEU A 40 16.47 -17.48 -6.39
CA LEU A 40 16.71 -16.24 -7.14
C LEU A 40 16.22 -16.35 -8.59
N ASP A 41 15.87 -15.21 -9.18
CA ASP A 41 15.65 -15.08 -10.62
C ASP A 41 16.99 -14.99 -11.38
N GLN A 42 16.92 -14.90 -12.72
CA GLN A 42 18.10 -14.74 -13.58
C GLN A 42 18.88 -13.44 -13.31
N LEU A 43 18.26 -12.48 -12.64
CA LEU A 43 18.84 -11.20 -12.25
C LEU A 43 19.39 -11.24 -10.81
N GLY A 44 19.33 -12.37 -10.10
CA GLY A 44 19.82 -12.44 -8.72
C GLY A 44 18.93 -11.75 -7.68
N ASN A 45 17.67 -11.45 -8.01
CA ASN A 45 16.66 -11.02 -7.04
C ASN A 45 15.88 -12.22 -6.52
N THR A 46 15.38 -12.13 -5.28
CA THR A 46 14.52 -13.19 -4.75
C THR A 46 13.15 -13.23 -5.45
N VAL A 47 12.83 -14.37 -6.09
CA VAL A 47 11.60 -14.53 -6.89
C VAL A 47 10.37 -14.28 -6.04
N ARG A 48 10.37 -14.81 -4.81
CA ARG A 48 9.23 -14.68 -3.88
C ARG A 48 9.15 -13.28 -3.29
N GLY A 49 10.28 -12.63 -3.03
CA GLY A 49 10.28 -11.26 -2.50
C GLY A 49 9.72 -10.26 -3.50
N VAL A 50 10.07 -10.38 -4.79
CA VAL A 50 9.49 -9.54 -5.85
C VAL A 50 7.98 -9.74 -5.93
N LYS A 51 7.52 -11.00 -5.99
CA LYS A 51 6.09 -11.31 -6.04
C LYS A 51 5.33 -10.82 -4.80
N PHE A 52 5.95 -10.91 -3.62
CA PHE A 52 5.38 -10.36 -2.39
C PHE A 52 5.23 -8.85 -2.49
N ALA A 53 6.25 -8.12 -2.96
CA ALA A 53 6.20 -6.67 -3.08
C ALA A 53 5.08 -6.19 -4.02
N GLU A 54 4.87 -6.89 -5.14
CA GLU A 54 3.77 -6.61 -6.08
C GLU A 54 2.40 -6.81 -5.42
N GLN A 55 2.17 -7.96 -4.80
CA GLN A 55 0.90 -8.26 -4.11
C GLN A 55 0.67 -7.35 -2.90
N PHE A 56 1.73 -6.92 -2.24
CA PHE A 56 1.68 -6.04 -1.10
C PHE A 56 1.15 -4.65 -1.49
N VAL A 57 1.63 -4.08 -2.59
CA VAL A 57 1.17 -2.76 -3.08
C VAL A 57 -0.20 -2.82 -3.77
N GLU A 58 -0.56 -3.98 -4.32
CA GLU A 58 -1.92 -4.21 -4.82
C GLU A 58 -2.94 -4.25 -3.68
N LYS A 59 -2.59 -4.88 -2.54
CA LYS A 59 -3.50 -5.07 -1.41
C LYS A 59 -3.57 -3.86 -0.47
N PHE A 60 -2.46 -3.15 -0.27
CA PHE A 60 -2.35 -2.06 0.68
C PHE A 60 -2.17 -0.71 0.02
N ASN A 61 -2.75 0.31 0.62
CA ASN A 61 -2.69 1.68 0.15
C ASN A 61 -1.35 2.36 0.54
N PHE A 62 -0.22 1.79 0.11
CA PHE A 62 1.13 2.27 0.45
C PHE A 62 1.91 2.84 -0.73
N HIS A 63 1.28 2.99 -1.90
CA HIS A 63 1.97 3.65 -2.99
C HIS A 63 2.20 5.12 -2.62
N ASN A 64 3.43 5.63 -2.78
CA ASN A 64 3.78 7.03 -2.44
C ASN A 64 2.89 8.10 -3.13
N TYR A 65 2.18 7.74 -4.19
CA TYR A 65 1.30 8.62 -4.97
C TYR A 65 -0.19 8.24 -4.85
N ASP A 66 -0.54 7.31 -3.98
CA ASP A 66 -1.94 6.91 -3.83
C ASP A 66 -2.73 8.01 -3.09
N SER A 67 -3.95 8.26 -3.55
CA SER A 67 -4.81 9.31 -2.98
C SER A 67 -5.39 8.80 -1.67
N LEU A 68 -4.99 9.43 -0.56
CA LEU A 68 -5.58 9.17 0.76
C LEU A 68 -7.03 9.69 0.87
N VAL A 69 -7.47 10.51 -0.09
CA VAL A 69 -8.76 11.22 -0.09
C VAL A 69 -9.78 10.53 -1.01
N TYR A 70 -9.33 9.93 -2.10
CA TYR A 70 -10.18 9.24 -3.08
C TYR A 70 -9.71 7.80 -3.27
N SER A 71 -9.93 6.94 -2.28
CA SER A 71 -9.72 5.51 -2.45
C SER A 71 -10.98 4.86 -3.01
N GLU A 72 -11.20 5.02 -4.32
CA GLU A 72 -12.08 4.12 -5.10
C GLU A 72 -11.50 2.69 -5.20
N THR A 73 -10.32 2.47 -4.60
CA THR A 73 -9.63 1.20 -4.58
C THR A 73 -10.05 0.43 -3.34
N HIS A 74 -10.37 -0.87 -3.48
CA HIS A 74 -10.62 -1.80 -2.37
C HIS A 74 -9.37 -2.08 -1.49
N LYS A 75 -8.41 -1.16 -1.46
CA LYS A 75 -7.14 -1.29 -0.74
C LYS A 75 -7.32 -1.01 0.74
N ILE A 76 -6.54 -1.71 1.55
CA ILE A 76 -6.58 -1.59 3.00
C ILE A 76 -5.55 -0.53 3.43
N ASP A 77 -5.98 0.48 4.20
CA ASP A 77 -5.07 1.33 4.97
C ASP A 77 -5.03 0.84 6.43
N PRO A 78 -3.95 0.17 6.86
CA PRO A 78 -3.86 -0.36 8.22
C PRO A 78 -3.64 0.70 9.28
N ARG A 79 -3.42 1.98 8.91
CA ARG A 79 -3.33 3.09 9.87
C ARG A 79 -4.70 3.51 10.38
N LYS A 80 -5.77 3.25 9.62
CA LYS A 80 -7.14 3.52 10.09
C LYS A 80 -7.66 2.32 10.88
N LYS A 81 -8.31 2.56 12.02
CA LYS A 81 -8.92 1.46 12.79
C LYS A 81 -10.05 0.83 11.97
N ILE A 82 -10.07 -0.50 11.93
CA ILE A 82 -11.06 -1.30 11.17
C ILE A 82 -12.52 -0.94 11.52
N GLY A 83 -12.77 -0.46 12.74
CA GLY A 83 -14.09 0.02 13.16
C GLY A 83 -14.43 1.45 12.72
N GLU A 84 -13.45 2.35 12.62
CA GLU A 84 -13.71 3.78 12.34
C GLU A 84 -14.07 4.00 10.86
N VAL A 85 -13.37 3.34 9.93
CA VAL A 85 -13.55 3.56 8.47
C VAL A 85 -14.96 3.23 7.97
N LYS A 86 -15.58 2.17 8.50
CA LYS A 86 -16.92 1.76 8.05
C LYS A 86 -18.01 2.73 8.48
N HIS A 87 -17.83 3.41 9.61
CA HIS A 87 -18.85 4.27 10.20
C HIS A 87 -18.62 5.75 9.92
N GLU A 88 -17.39 6.15 9.57
CA GLU A 88 -17.04 7.55 9.29
C GLU A 88 -17.86 8.12 8.13
N SER A 89 -17.92 7.42 6.98
CA SER A 89 -18.70 7.89 5.83
C SER A 89 -20.20 7.99 6.14
N VAL A 90 -20.74 7.01 6.86
CA VAL A 90 -22.16 7.01 7.25
C VAL A 90 -22.46 8.12 8.26
N SER A 91 -21.59 8.31 9.26
CA SER A 91 -21.75 9.35 10.27
C SER A 91 -21.66 10.75 9.66
N ASN A 92 -20.70 10.98 8.76
CA ASN A 92 -20.55 12.26 8.06
C ASN A 92 -21.76 12.55 7.17
N MET A 93 -22.28 11.53 6.47
CA MET A 93 -23.48 11.67 5.66
C MET A 93 -24.72 11.97 6.52
N MET A 94 -24.88 11.28 7.66
CA MET A 94 -25.97 11.54 8.60
C MET A 94 -25.87 12.94 9.21
N TYR A 95 -24.68 13.39 9.57
CA TYR A 95 -24.45 14.75 10.07
C TYR A 95 -24.77 15.81 9.02
N ALA A 96 -24.36 15.61 7.75
CA ALA A 96 -24.72 16.53 6.66
C ALA A 96 -26.24 16.57 6.41
N ALA A 97 -26.92 15.43 6.55
CA ALA A 97 -28.37 15.36 6.45
C ALA A 97 -29.08 16.08 7.60
N THR A 98 -28.53 16.06 8.82
CA THR A 98 -29.13 16.78 9.96
C THR A 98 -28.86 18.29 9.91
N THR A 99 -27.71 18.72 9.41
CA THR A 99 -27.39 20.15 9.22
C THR A 99 -28.03 20.75 7.96
N GLY A 100 -28.58 19.91 7.07
CA GLY A 100 -29.21 20.34 5.83
C GLY A 100 -28.21 20.79 4.76
N ASP A 101 -26.94 20.40 4.89
CA ASP A 101 -25.89 20.74 3.92
C ASP A 101 -25.92 19.78 2.73
N ILE A 102 -26.79 20.11 1.76
CA ILE A 102 -27.03 19.34 0.53
C ILE A 102 -25.76 19.27 -0.33
N SER A 103 -24.88 20.28 -0.23
CA SER A 103 -23.65 20.35 -1.03
C SER A 103 -22.62 19.28 -0.62
N SER A 104 -22.64 18.88 0.64
CA SER A 104 -21.79 17.82 1.20
C SER A 104 -22.31 16.41 0.91
N ILE A 105 -23.61 16.26 0.59
CA ILE A 105 -24.24 14.96 0.27
C ILE A 105 -24.03 14.60 -1.21
N GLN A 106 -23.93 15.59 -2.09
CA GLN A 106 -23.84 15.39 -3.54
C GLN A 106 -22.41 15.21 -4.08
N ARG A 107 -21.39 15.19 -3.22
CA ARG A 107 -19.97 15.23 -3.59
C ARG A 107 -19.26 13.92 -3.27
#